data_AF-A0A5C7Y507-F1
#
_entry.id   AF-A0A5C7Y507-F1
#
_cell.length_a   1.000
_cell.length_b   1.000
_cell.length_c   1.000
_cell.angle_alpha   90.00
_cell.angle_beta   90.00
_cell.angle_gamma   90.00
#
_symmetry.space_group_name_H-M   'P 1'
#
loop_
_entity.id
_entity.type
_entity.pdbx_description
1 polymer ?
#
loop_
_entity_poly.entity_id
_entity_poly.type
_entity_poly.pdbx_seq_one_letter_code
_entity_poly.pdbx_strand_id
1 'polypeptide(L)'
;MAATAIGGGIAGALLTATTQHTASPAASSTTTSTTTVDAHAQDVRLCTAYAIINSATPKPARSGPDLLPSVSALQVAIDANPGANQEIREALGSVVDTFYATMASLDGGVRTRGLAEPPTYDEARALAVYDRAWDACRLGE
;
A
#
# COMPACT_ATOMS: atom_id res chain seq x y z
N MET A 1 17.99 38.73 8.45
CA MET A 1 18.92 38.39 9.55
C MET A 1 18.16 38.52 10.85
N ALA A 2 17.90 37.41 11.54
CA ALA A 2 17.50 37.39 12.96
C ALA A 2 18.00 36.05 13.51
N ALA A 3 18.94 36.14 14.44
CA ALA A 3 19.60 35.03 15.11
C ALA A 3 19.00 34.86 16.50
N THR A 4 18.78 33.62 16.93
CA THR A 4 18.68 33.26 18.34
C THR A 4 19.35 31.91 18.56
N ALA A 5 20.54 32.00 19.14
CA ALA A 5 21.29 30.90 19.71
C ALA A 5 20.78 30.57 21.12
N ILE A 6 20.74 29.29 21.45
CA ILE A 6 20.73 28.73 22.82
C ILE A 6 21.63 27.48 22.68
N GLY A 7 22.76 27.28 23.34
CA GLY A 7 23.26 27.83 24.60
C GLY A 7 23.23 26.74 25.68
N GLY A 8 24.37 26.07 25.92
CA GLY A 8 24.61 25.13 27.03
C GLY A 8 24.87 23.69 26.57
N GLY A 9 26.01 23.04 26.77
CA GLY A 9 27.07 23.23 27.76
C GLY A 9 26.92 22.21 28.88
N ILE A 10 27.49 21.01 28.73
CA ILE A 10 27.87 20.15 29.86
C ILE A 10 29.24 19.54 29.57
N ALA A 11 30.20 19.95 30.39
CA ALA A 11 31.51 19.34 30.49
C ALA A 11 31.45 18.17 31.49
N GLY A 12 32.16 17.09 31.16
CA GLY A 12 32.88 16.27 32.14
C GLY A 12 32.14 15.11 32.79
N ALA A 13 32.57 13.89 32.46
CA ALA A 13 32.94 12.87 33.45
C ALA A 13 33.77 11.77 32.77
N LEU A 14 35.09 11.85 32.90
CA LEU A 14 35.99 10.70 32.78
C LEU A 14 35.81 9.87 34.07
N LEU A 15 35.20 8.70 33.97
CA LEU A 15 35.21 7.68 35.03
C LEU A 15 35.47 6.31 34.39
N THR A 16 36.75 5.94 34.36
CA THR A 16 37.20 4.54 34.31
C THR A 16 36.98 3.92 35.70
N ALA A 17 36.10 2.93 35.82
CA ALA A 17 36.26 1.77 36.71
C ALA A 17 35.07 0.79 36.67
N THR A 18 35.43 -0.48 36.50
CA THR A 18 34.83 -1.70 37.07
C THR A 18 33.45 -2.18 36.60
N THR A 19 33.52 -3.34 35.95
CA THR A 19 32.48 -4.36 35.76
C THR A 19 31.52 -4.52 36.94
N GLN A 20 30.25 -4.15 36.74
CA GLN A 20 29.13 -4.79 37.40
C GLN A 20 28.01 -4.94 36.37
N HIS A 21 27.80 -6.18 35.91
CA HIS A 21 26.65 -6.57 35.12
C HIS A 21 25.43 -6.53 36.06
N THR A 22 24.87 -5.33 36.22
CA THR A 22 23.58 -5.12 36.89
C THR A 22 22.51 -5.19 35.81
N ALA A 23 21.55 -6.09 36.01
CA ALA A 23 20.44 -6.31 35.10
C ALA A 23 19.76 -4.98 34.77
N SER A 24 19.75 -4.64 33.49
CA SER A 24 19.02 -3.49 32.98
C SER A 24 17.53 -3.67 33.31
N PRO A 25 16.84 -2.66 33.87
CA PRO A 25 15.39 -2.68 33.88
C PRO A 25 14.92 -2.74 32.43
N ALA A 26 14.02 -3.68 32.14
CA ALA A 26 13.38 -3.78 30.84
C ALA A 26 12.71 -2.45 30.54
N ALA A 27 13.24 -1.72 29.56
CA ALA A 27 12.52 -0.62 28.95
C ALA A 27 11.27 -1.23 28.30
N SER A 28 10.12 -1.07 28.94
CA SER A 28 8.82 -1.18 28.28
C SER A 28 8.73 -0.04 27.27
N SER A 29 9.38 -0.22 26.13
CA SER A 29 9.35 0.74 25.05
C SER A 29 7.96 0.73 24.43
N THR A 30 7.40 1.92 24.33
CA THR A 30 6.27 2.38 23.54
C THR A 30 6.35 1.91 22.08
N THR A 31 6.18 0.61 21.80
CA THR A 31 6.25 0.08 20.43
C THR A 31 4.98 0.42 19.65
N THR A 32 3.86 0.60 20.33
CA THR A 32 2.54 0.77 19.69
C THR A 32 2.47 2.02 18.82
N SER A 33 3.00 3.15 19.27
CA SER A 33 2.92 4.41 18.50
C SER A 33 3.71 4.35 17.19
N THR A 34 4.91 3.78 17.20
CA THR A 34 5.74 3.66 15.97
C THR A 34 5.11 2.70 14.96
N THR A 35 4.57 1.56 15.42
CA THR A 35 3.86 0.61 14.54
C THR A 35 2.62 1.23 13.90
N THR A 36 1.86 2.04 14.65
CA THR A 36 0.65 2.69 14.13
C THR A 36 0.99 3.79 13.11
N VAL A 37 2.07 4.56 13.36
CA VAL A 37 2.57 5.57 12.42
C VAL A 37 3.06 4.95 11.11
N ASP A 38 3.72 3.80 11.17
CA ASP A 38 4.16 3.09 9.97
C ASP A 38 2.99 2.51 9.16
N ALA A 39 1.98 1.94 9.83
CA ALA A 39 0.76 1.44 9.18
C ALA A 39 0.01 2.57 8.45
N HIS A 40 -0.20 3.71 9.10
CA HIS A 40 -0.85 4.86 8.47
C HIS A 40 -0.05 5.39 7.26
N ALA A 41 1.27 5.48 7.38
CA ALA A 41 2.11 5.91 6.27
C ALA A 41 2.04 4.91 5.09
N GLN A 42 1.88 3.62 5.36
CA GLN A 42 1.67 2.58 4.35
C GLN A 42 0.29 2.70 3.68
N ASP A 43 -0.77 2.97 4.45
CA ASP A 43 -2.12 3.24 3.91
C ASP A 43 -2.08 4.39 2.91
N VAL A 44 -1.46 5.51 3.32
CA VAL A 44 -1.34 6.70 2.49
C VAL A 44 -0.59 6.40 1.19
N ARG A 45 0.54 5.70 1.26
CA ARG A 45 1.32 5.34 0.06
C ARG A 45 0.53 4.45 -0.89
N LEU A 46 -0.13 3.41 -0.36
CA LEU A 46 -0.88 2.45 -1.15
C LEU A 46 -2.10 3.11 -1.83
N CYS A 47 -2.90 3.86 -1.07
CA CYS A 47 -4.06 4.57 -1.63
C CYS A 47 -3.66 5.68 -2.61
N THR A 48 -2.55 6.38 -2.37
CA THR A 48 -2.03 7.37 -3.33
C THR A 48 -1.60 6.70 -4.63
N ALA A 49 -0.90 5.57 -4.55
CA ALA A 49 -0.53 4.81 -5.74
C ALA A 49 -1.76 4.35 -6.52
N TYR A 50 -2.78 3.81 -5.84
CA TYR A 50 -4.05 3.44 -6.48
C TYR A 50 -4.73 4.63 -7.17
N ALA A 51 -4.83 5.79 -6.51
CA ALA A 51 -5.45 6.97 -7.09
C ALA A 51 -4.73 7.42 -8.38
N ILE A 52 -3.39 7.44 -8.37
CA ILE A 52 -2.57 7.78 -9.54
C ILE A 52 -2.81 6.76 -10.66
N ILE A 53 -2.71 5.46 -10.37
CA ILE A 53 -2.90 4.39 -11.36
C ILE A 53 -4.31 4.50 -11.96
N ASN A 54 -5.35 4.58 -11.14
CA ASN A 54 -6.74 4.67 -11.57
C ASN A 54 -7.03 5.92 -12.42
N SER A 55 -6.31 7.03 -12.17
CA SER A 55 -6.42 8.25 -12.99
C SER A 55 -5.71 8.12 -14.35
N ALA A 56 -4.63 7.33 -14.42
CA ALA A 56 -3.84 7.12 -15.62
C ALA A 56 -4.36 5.98 -16.50
N THR A 57 -5.12 5.03 -15.94
CA THR A 57 -5.73 3.94 -16.68
C THR A 57 -6.79 4.46 -17.67
N PRO A 58 -6.73 4.11 -18.96
CA PRO A 58 -7.76 4.46 -19.93
C PRO A 58 -9.16 3.96 -19.53
N LYS A 59 -10.18 4.83 -19.70
CA LYS A 59 -11.58 4.52 -19.42
C LYS A 59 -12.47 4.90 -20.63
N PRO A 60 -13.16 3.95 -21.28
CA PRO A 60 -13.04 2.50 -21.08
C PRO A 60 -11.68 1.97 -21.59
N ALA A 61 -11.25 0.83 -21.06
CA ALA A 61 -10.14 0.09 -21.64
C ALA A 61 -10.53 -0.39 -23.05
N ARG A 62 -9.61 -0.27 -24.00
CA ARG A 62 -9.88 -0.61 -25.42
C ARG A 62 -9.30 -1.95 -25.83
N SER A 63 -8.24 -2.38 -25.15
CA SER A 63 -7.58 -3.66 -25.36
C SER A 63 -7.01 -4.22 -24.05
N GLY A 64 -6.81 -5.53 -23.98
CA GLY A 64 -6.17 -6.15 -22.81
C GLY A 64 -4.78 -5.56 -22.47
N PRO A 65 -3.88 -5.35 -23.45
CA PRO A 65 -2.56 -4.77 -23.22
C PRO A 65 -2.56 -3.39 -22.56
N ASP A 66 -3.60 -2.57 -22.77
CA ASP A 66 -3.71 -1.24 -22.16
C ASP A 66 -3.80 -1.30 -20.62
N LEU A 67 -4.23 -2.44 -20.07
CA LEU A 67 -4.39 -2.65 -18.63
C LEU A 67 -3.14 -3.24 -17.96
N LEU A 68 -2.22 -3.85 -18.71
CA LEU A 68 -1.02 -4.50 -18.16
C LEU A 68 -0.13 -3.56 -17.31
N PRO A 69 0.11 -2.28 -17.71
CA PRO A 69 0.86 -1.36 -16.86
C PRO A 69 0.13 -1.05 -15.55
N SER A 70 -1.20 -0.97 -15.58
CA SER A 70 -2.00 -0.62 -14.40
C SER A 70 -2.05 -1.77 -13.39
N VAL A 71 -2.26 -3.01 -13.87
CA VAL A 71 -2.32 -4.19 -13.00
C VAL A 71 -0.98 -4.45 -12.31
N SER A 72 0.12 -4.35 -13.07
CA SER A 72 1.47 -4.61 -12.54
C SER A 72 1.90 -3.54 -11.54
N ALA A 73 1.63 -2.26 -11.84
CA ALA A 73 1.92 -1.17 -10.91
C ALA A 73 1.13 -1.30 -9.60
N LEU A 74 -0.14 -1.72 -9.65
CA LEU A 74 -0.96 -1.89 -8.45
C LEU A 74 -0.50 -3.09 -7.60
N GLN A 75 -0.14 -4.21 -8.22
CA GLN A 75 0.44 -5.37 -7.52
C GLN A 75 1.73 -4.98 -6.77
N VAL A 76 2.65 -4.27 -7.45
CA VAL A 76 3.89 -3.78 -6.81
C VAL A 76 3.58 -2.84 -5.65
N ALA A 77 2.59 -1.96 -5.79
CA ALA A 77 2.20 -1.05 -4.72
C ALA A 77 1.63 -1.81 -3.50
N ILE A 78 0.82 -2.85 -3.71
CA ILE A 78 0.29 -3.71 -2.63
C ILE A 78 1.45 -4.43 -1.92
N ASP A 79 2.34 -5.07 -2.68
CA ASP A 79 3.46 -5.84 -2.13
C ASP A 79 4.46 -4.96 -1.37
N ALA A 80 4.65 -3.70 -1.81
CA ALA A 80 5.52 -2.74 -1.16
C ALA A 80 4.96 -2.15 0.15
N ASN A 81 3.69 -2.40 0.48
CA ASN A 81 3.02 -1.86 1.67
C ASN A 81 2.33 -2.97 2.50
N PRO A 82 3.08 -3.98 3.01
CA PRO A 82 2.51 -5.13 3.72
C PRO A 82 1.91 -4.80 5.09
N GLY A 83 2.22 -3.63 5.65
CA GLY A 83 1.69 -3.09 6.89
C GLY A 83 0.50 -2.13 6.72
N ALA A 84 0.07 -1.84 5.48
CA ALA A 84 -1.18 -1.13 5.24
C ALA A 84 -2.38 -1.92 5.80
N ASN A 85 -3.50 -1.27 6.08
CA ASN A 85 -4.72 -1.88 6.55
C ASN A 85 -5.15 -3.04 5.65
N GLN A 86 -5.52 -4.17 6.28
CA GLN A 86 -5.95 -5.38 5.57
C GLN A 86 -7.12 -5.12 4.62
N GLU A 87 -8.11 -4.32 5.02
CA GLU A 87 -9.27 -3.96 4.20
C GLU A 87 -8.85 -3.21 2.93
N ILE A 88 -7.92 -2.27 3.03
CA ILE A 88 -7.37 -1.53 1.89
C ILE A 88 -6.66 -2.49 0.93
N ARG A 89 -5.78 -3.35 1.46
CA ARG A 89 -5.03 -4.32 0.63
C ARG A 89 -5.97 -5.30 -0.07
N GLU A 90 -7.01 -5.78 0.59
CA GLU A 90 -8.00 -6.69 0.00
C GLU A 90 -8.88 -6.01 -1.06
N ALA A 91 -9.30 -4.77 -0.81
CA ALA A 91 -10.08 -4.00 -1.78
C ALA A 91 -9.25 -3.75 -3.06
N LEU A 92 -7.98 -3.38 -2.92
CA LEU A 92 -7.07 -3.17 -4.05
C LEU A 92 -6.64 -4.48 -4.73
N GLY A 93 -6.53 -5.58 -3.99
CA GLY A 93 -6.37 -6.91 -4.57
C GLY A 93 -7.56 -7.30 -5.45
N SER A 94 -8.78 -6.95 -5.04
CA SER A 94 -9.98 -7.18 -5.86
C SER A 94 -9.96 -6.35 -7.15
N VAL A 95 -9.38 -5.14 -7.11
CA VAL A 95 -9.15 -4.31 -8.31
C VAL A 95 -8.18 -5.00 -9.27
N VAL A 96 -7.10 -5.59 -8.76
CA VAL A 96 -6.15 -6.39 -9.57
C VAL A 96 -6.88 -7.55 -10.26
N ASP A 97 -7.70 -8.30 -9.54
CA ASP A 97 -8.51 -9.40 -10.11
C ASP A 97 -9.47 -8.90 -11.19
N THR A 98 -10.06 -7.73 -10.98
CA THR A 98 -10.97 -7.08 -11.95
C THR A 98 -10.23 -6.69 -13.23
N PHE A 99 -8.98 -6.20 -13.14
CA PHE A 99 -8.16 -5.98 -14.32
C PHE A 99 -7.87 -7.28 -15.08
N TYR A 100 -7.56 -8.39 -14.40
CA TYR A 100 -7.40 -9.68 -15.07
C TYR A 100 -8.69 -10.20 -15.73
N ALA A 101 -9.84 -10.06 -15.08
CA ALA A 101 -11.14 -10.37 -15.67
C ALA A 101 -11.41 -9.54 -16.92
N THR A 102 -11.14 -8.23 -16.85
CA THR A 102 -11.32 -7.33 -17.98
C THR A 102 -10.41 -7.73 -19.14
N MET A 103 -9.11 -7.94 -18.88
CA MET A 103 -8.16 -8.41 -19.91
C MET A 103 -8.57 -9.75 -20.53
N ALA A 104 -9.08 -10.69 -19.73
CA ALA A 104 -9.54 -11.99 -20.21
C ALA A 104 -10.82 -11.90 -21.05
N SER A 105 -11.61 -10.83 -20.92
CA SER A 105 -12.82 -10.58 -21.70
C SER A 105 -12.57 -9.85 -23.03
N LEU A 106 -11.46 -9.12 -23.13
CA LEU A 106 -11.10 -8.33 -24.32
C LEU A 106 -10.42 -9.19 -25.40
N ASP A 107 -10.47 -8.72 -26.66
CA ASP A 107 -9.73 -9.22 -27.82
C ASP A 107 -9.76 -10.75 -28.06
N GLY A 108 -10.98 -11.32 -28.08
CA GLY A 108 -11.19 -12.76 -28.37
C GLY A 108 -11.01 -13.69 -27.17
N GLY A 109 -10.61 -13.11 -26.03
CA GLY A 109 -10.61 -13.69 -24.70
C GLY A 109 -9.68 -14.88 -24.48
N VAL A 110 -9.23 -15.03 -23.24
CA VAL A 110 -8.61 -16.30 -22.82
C VAL A 110 -9.73 -17.33 -22.71
N ARG A 111 -9.55 -18.52 -23.29
CA ARG A 111 -10.54 -19.61 -23.18
C ARG A 111 -10.10 -20.59 -22.11
N THR A 112 -11.05 -21.15 -21.39
CA THR A 112 -10.82 -22.29 -20.48
C THR A 112 -10.19 -23.44 -21.25
N ARG A 113 -8.94 -23.79 -20.92
CA ARG A 113 -8.19 -24.91 -21.55
C ARG A 113 -7.00 -25.33 -20.69
N GLY A 114 -6.85 -26.64 -20.48
CA GLY A 114 -5.80 -27.16 -19.59
C GLY A 114 -5.99 -26.64 -18.16
N LEU A 115 -4.99 -25.95 -17.62
CA LEU A 115 -5.04 -25.30 -16.30
C LEU A 115 -5.40 -23.81 -16.37
N ALA A 116 -5.64 -23.27 -17.57
CA ALA A 116 -6.09 -21.89 -17.72
C ALA A 116 -7.60 -21.83 -17.46
N GLU A 117 -7.98 -21.22 -16.34
CA GLU A 117 -9.38 -20.90 -16.00
C GLU A 117 -9.49 -19.37 -15.84
N PRO A 118 -9.86 -18.65 -16.90
CA PRO A 118 -9.92 -17.19 -16.86
C PRO A 118 -11.10 -16.71 -16.02
N PRO A 119 -10.92 -15.65 -15.22
CA PRO A 119 -12.03 -15.05 -14.49
C PRO A 119 -13.07 -14.48 -15.46
N THR A 120 -14.35 -14.59 -15.09
CA THR A 120 -15.45 -13.98 -15.84
C THR A 120 -15.54 -12.49 -15.51
N TYR A 121 -15.62 -11.66 -16.55
CA TYR A 121 -15.87 -10.23 -16.38
C TYR A 121 -17.37 -9.96 -16.26
N ASP A 122 -17.72 -9.12 -15.29
CA ASP A 122 -19.05 -8.56 -15.09
C ASP A 122 -18.91 -7.07 -14.75
N GLU A 123 -19.54 -6.22 -15.55
CA GLU A 123 -19.36 -4.76 -15.46
C GLU A 123 -19.91 -4.20 -14.14
N ALA A 124 -21.07 -4.67 -13.70
CA ALA A 124 -21.69 -4.22 -12.44
C ALA A 124 -20.82 -4.58 -11.23
N ARG A 125 -20.27 -5.80 -11.21
CA ARG A 125 -19.31 -6.24 -10.20
C ARG A 125 -18.02 -5.44 -10.26
N ALA A 126 -17.51 -5.13 -11.46
CA ALA A 126 -16.30 -4.33 -11.62
C ALA A 126 -16.48 -2.93 -11.02
N LEU A 127 -17.60 -2.26 -11.30
CA LEU A 127 -17.93 -0.96 -10.69
C LEU A 127 -17.99 -1.05 -9.16
N ALA A 128 -18.68 -2.04 -8.61
CA ALA A 128 -18.74 -2.23 -7.16
C ALA A 128 -17.37 -2.46 -6.51
N VAL A 129 -16.44 -3.11 -7.22
CA VAL A 129 -15.05 -3.29 -6.75
C VAL A 129 -14.30 -1.96 -6.74
N TYR A 130 -14.43 -1.13 -7.78
CA TYR A 130 -13.82 0.18 -7.84
C TYR A 130 -14.39 1.12 -6.75
N ASP A 131 -15.71 1.12 -6.55
CA ASP A 131 -16.36 1.90 -5.50
C ASP A 131 -15.88 1.47 -4.11
N ARG A 132 -15.82 0.15 -3.84
CA ARG A 132 -15.27 -0.37 -2.58
C ARG A 132 -13.81 0.08 -2.35
N ALA A 133 -12.98 0.07 -3.39
CA ALA A 133 -11.60 0.54 -3.29
C ALA A 133 -11.53 2.06 -3.03
N TRP A 134 -12.42 2.82 -3.65
CA TRP A 134 -12.54 4.27 -3.43
C TRP A 134 -12.92 4.60 -1.99
N ASP A 135 -13.91 3.87 -1.44
CA ASP A 135 -14.39 4.00 -0.07
C ASP A 135 -13.34 3.56 0.96
N ALA A 136 -12.69 2.41 0.74
CA ALA A 136 -11.63 1.92 1.63
C ALA A 136 -10.46 2.91 1.73
N CYS A 137 -10.14 3.59 0.63
CA CYS A 137 -9.14 4.64 0.58
C CYS A 137 -9.67 6.03 0.96
N ARG A 138 -10.97 6.17 1.26
CA ARG A 138 -11.65 7.45 1.58
C ARG A 138 -11.38 8.56 0.56
N LEU A 139 -11.40 8.22 -0.73
CA LEU A 139 -11.06 9.17 -1.81
C LEU A 139 -12.24 10.06 -2.23
N GLY A 140 -13.42 9.88 -1.64
CA GLY A 140 -14.63 10.68 -1.89
C GLY A 140 -15.01 11.67 -0.77
N GLU A 141 -14.23 11.70 0.31
CA GLU A 141 -14.37 12.66 1.43
C GLU A 141 -13.69 14.00 1.12
#